data_AF-A0A2E4I7K3-F1
#
_entry.id   AF-A0A2E4I7K3-F1
#
_cell.length_a   1.000
_cell.length_b   1.000
_cell.length_c   1.000
_cell.angle_alpha   90.00
_cell.angle_beta   90.00
_cell.angle_gamma   90.00
#
_symmetry.space_group_name_H-M   'P 1'
#
loop_
_entity.id
_entity.type
_entity.pdbx_description
1 polymer ?
#
loop_
_entity_poly.entity_id
_entity_poly.type
_entity_poly.pdbx_seq_one_letter_code
_entity_poly.pdbx_strand_id
1 'polypeptide(L)'
;MLDPIADKLMIASAILLLLWQGSAPLVPAIVIIARELLVSGLREYLALAGQKLEVSLLAKWKTTLQFVALAVLMTAGAPNVPDLRGFSLEIMGVGLFWAAGLLTLITGYKYWAEAYSFAVDQHSETAS
;
A
#
# COMPACT_ATOMS: atom_id res chain seq x y z
N MET A 1 -17.00 -12.83 3.59
CA MET A 1 -16.33 -11.82 2.74
C MET A 1 -14.85 -12.17 2.67
N LEU A 2 -14.47 -13.15 1.84
CA LEU A 2 -13.06 -13.56 1.69
C LEU A 2 -12.29 -12.63 0.71
N ASP A 3 -13.01 -12.00 -0.22
CA ASP A 3 -12.46 -11.23 -1.34
C ASP A 3 -11.47 -10.12 -0.95
N PRO A 4 -11.69 -9.30 0.10
CA PRO A 4 -10.79 -8.17 0.40
C PRO A 4 -9.44 -8.58 0.99
N ILE A 5 -9.32 -9.81 1.51
CA ILE A 5 -8.09 -10.34 2.09
C ILE A 5 -7.22 -10.95 0.98
N ALA A 6 -7.86 -11.65 0.04
CA ALA A 6 -7.19 -12.24 -1.13
C ALA A 6 -6.49 -11.17 -1.99
N ASP A 7 -7.15 -10.04 -2.24
CA ASP A 7 -6.57 -8.94 -3.04
C ASP A 7 -5.27 -8.39 -2.42
N LYS A 8 -5.22 -8.26 -1.09
CA LYS A 8 -4.03 -7.74 -0.38
C LYS A 8 -2.90 -8.76 -0.36
N LEU A 9 -3.24 -10.04 -0.20
CA LEU A 9 -2.26 -11.12 -0.30
C LEU A 9 -1.69 -11.22 -1.72
N MET A 10 -2.50 -11.02 -2.75
CA MET A 10 -2.04 -10.97 -4.14
C MET A 10 -1.02 -9.83 -4.33
N ILE A 11 -1.32 -8.63 -3.85
CA ILE A 11 -0.42 -7.47 -3.92
C ILE A 11 0.89 -7.73 -3.15
N ALA A 12 0.80 -8.23 -1.92
CA ALA A 12 1.96 -8.52 -1.11
C ALA A 12 2.84 -9.59 -1.77
N SER A 13 2.23 -10.63 -2.34
CA SER A 13 2.94 -11.69 -3.06
C SER A 13 3.65 -11.16 -4.31
N ALA A 14 3.01 -10.28 -5.09
CA ALA A 14 3.62 -9.65 -6.26
C ALA A 14 4.85 -8.82 -5.88
N ILE A 15 4.75 -8.03 -4.79
CA ILE A 15 5.88 -7.25 -4.27
C ILE A 15 7.02 -8.17 -3.81
N LEU A 16 6.71 -9.26 -3.09
CA LEU A 16 7.71 -10.22 -2.63
C LEU A 16 8.44 -10.91 -3.79
N LEU A 17 7.73 -11.24 -4.88
CA LEU A 17 8.33 -11.80 -6.08
C LEU A 17 9.30 -10.81 -6.75
N LEU A 18 8.92 -9.52 -6.85
CA LEU A 18 9.80 -8.48 -7.40
C LEU A 18 11.03 -8.23 -6.53
N LEU A 19 10.90 -8.36 -5.20
CA LEU A 19 12.04 -8.30 -4.28
C LEU A 19 12.98 -9.49 -4.49
N TRP A 20 12.43 -10.70 -4.65
CA TRP A 20 13.21 -11.91 -4.90
C TRP A 20 14.01 -11.82 -6.22
N GLN A 21 13.44 -11.17 -7.24
CA GLN A 21 14.11 -10.91 -8.52
C GLN A 21 15.10 -9.74 -8.48
N GLY A 22 15.12 -8.94 -7.40
CA GLY A 22 15.96 -7.76 -7.28
C GLY A 22 15.46 -6.52 -8.03
N SER A 23 14.26 -6.58 -8.63
CA SER A 23 13.69 -5.50 -9.46
C SER A 23 12.94 -4.44 -8.67
N ALA A 24 12.60 -4.70 -7.40
CA ALA A 24 11.95 -3.73 -6.51
C ALA A 24 12.88 -3.32 -5.35
N PRO A 25 12.92 -2.03 -4.96
CA PRO A 25 13.63 -1.59 -3.76
C PRO A 25 12.93 -2.05 -2.48
N LEU A 26 13.72 -2.52 -1.50
CA LEU A 26 13.23 -3.09 -0.24
C LEU A 26 12.44 -2.10 0.62
N VAL A 27 12.91 -0.86 0.73
CA VAL A 27 12.32 0.16 1.61
C VAL A 27 10.86 0.48 1.24
N PRO A 28 10.55 0.92 0.00
CA PRO A 28 9.17 1.18 -0.39
C PRO A 28 8.29 -0.08 -0.35
N ALA A 29 8.85 -1.27 -0.62
CA ALA A 29 8.12 -2.53 -0.53
C ALA A 29 7.62 -2.81 0.90
N ILE A 30 8.50 -2.70 1.89
CA ILE A 30 8.13 -2.89 3.31
C ILE A 30 7.08 -1.87 3.73
N VAL A 31 7.26 -0.60 3.37
CA VAL A 31 6.32 0.48 3.69
C VAL A 31 4.92 0.19 3.12
N ILE A 32 4.85 -0.22 1.85
CA ILE A 32 3.60 -0.53 1.18
C ILE A 32 2.90 -1.70 1.86
N ILE A 33 3.60 -2.82 2.05
CA ILE A 33 3.03 -4.03 2.67
C ILE A 33 2.56 -3.75 4.10
N ALA A 34 3.41 -3.14 4.93
CA ALA A 34 3.07 -2.84 6.32
C ALA A 34 1.81 -1.96 6.40
N ARG A 35 1.73 -0.90 5.57
CA ARG A 35 0.57 -0.01 5.57
C ARG A 35 -0.68 -0.71 5.05
N GLU A 36 -0.58 -1.50 3.98
CA GLU A 36 -1.71 -2.27 3.42
C GLU A 36 -2.37 -3.15 4.49
N LEU A 37 -1.56 -3.81 5.33
CA LEU A 37 -2.05 -4.64 6.44
C LEU A 37 -2.59 -3.81 7.61
N LEU A 38 -1.83 -2.80 8.07
CA LEU A 38 -2.19 -1.98 9.24
C LEU A 38 -3.48 -1.17 9.04
N VAL A 39 -3.58 -0.42 7.94
CA VAL A 39 -4.77 0.42 7.68
C VAL A 39 -6.00 -0.44 7.41
N SER A 40 -5.80 -1.64 6.86
CA SER A 40 -6.87 -2.61 6.69
C SER A 40 -7.42 -3.13 8.01
N GLY A 41 -6.52 -3.59 8.90
CA GLY A 41 -6.90 -4.08 10.22
C GLY A 41 -7.55 -2.98 11.06
N LEU A 42 -7.02 -1.76 10.99
CA LEU A 42 -7.58 -0.60 11.68
C LEU A 42 -9.00 -0.28 11.20
N ARG A 43 -9.23 -0.28 9.88
CA ARG A 43 -10.56 -0.01 9.31
C ARG A 43 -11.56 -1.09 9.69
N GLU A 44 -11.13 -2.35 9.75
CA GLU A 44 -11.96 -3.46 10.20
C GLU A 44 -12.30 -3.35 11.69
N TYR A 45 -11.31 -3.02 12.53
CA TYR A 45 -11.51 -2.76 13.96
C TYR A 45 -12.52 -1.63 14.21
N LEU A 46 -12.37 -0.48 13.53
CA LEU A 46 -13.29 0.64 13.69
C LEU A 46 -14.69 0.35 13.15
N ALA A 47 -14.80 -0.43 12.07
CA ALA A 47 -16.10 -0.87 11.55
C ALA A 47 -16.86 -1.76 12.54
N LEU A 48 -16.15 -2.61 13.30
CA LEU A 48 -16.73 -3.39 14.40
C LEU A 48 -17.16 -2.50 15.58
N ALA A 49 -16.45 -1.39 15.80
CA ALA A 49 -16.80 -0.37 16.80
C ALA A 49 -17.92 0.59 16.36
N GLY A 50 -18.53 0.37 15.18
CA GLY A 50 -19.66 1.17 14.69
C GLY A 50 -19.27 2.47 13.98
N GLN A 51 -17.98 2.75 13.79
CA GLN A 51 -17.49 3.92 13.07
C GLN A 51 -16.94 3.55 11.69
N LYS A 52 -17.16 4.43 10.71
CA LYS A 52 -16.63 4.28 9.36
C LYS A 52 -15.56 5.34 9.12
N LEU A 53 -14.33 4.90 8.93
CA LEU A 53 -13.29 5.77 8.37
C LEU A 53 -13.66 6.15 6.94
N GLU A 54 -13.79 7.44 6.67
CA GLU A 54 -14.01 7.92 5.31
C GLU A 54 -12.77 7.66 4.44
N VAL A 55 -13.02 7.20 3.22
CA VAL A 55 -11.94 6.89 2.28
C VAL A 55 -11.51 8.19 1.59
N SER A 56 -10.35 8.72 1.96
CA SER A 56 -9.80 9.92 1.32
C SER A 56 -9.54 9.70 -0.18
N LEU A 57 -9.70 10.75 -1.00
CA LEU A 57 -9.37 10.70 -2.44
C LEU A 57 -7.90 10.36 -2.70
N LEU A 58 -7.00 10.76 -1.80
CA LEU A 58 -5.58 10.37 -1.81
C LEU A 58 -5.40 8.85 -1.71
N ALA A 59 -6.26 8.16 -0.97
CA ALA A 59 -6.25 6.70 -0.89
C ALA A 59 -6.74 6.01 -2.18
N LYS A 60 -7.46 6.71 -3.07
CA LYS A 60 -7.84 6.16 -4.39
C LYS A 60 -6.66 6.22 -5.37
N TRP A 61 -5.94 7.34 -5.40
CA TRP A 61 -4.79 7.52 -6.29
C TRP A 61 -3.60 6.62 -5.92
N LYS A 62 -3.43 6.27 -4.63
CA LYS A 62 -2.35 5.37 -4.19
C LYS A 62 -2.40 4.02 -4.90
N THR A 63 -3.59 3.43 -5.01
CA THR A 63 -3.79 2.08 -5.56
C THR A 63 -3.51 2.06 -7.05
N THR A 64 -3.93 3.10 -7.76
CA THR A 64 -3.60 3.26 -9.18
C THR A 64 -2.09 3.37 -9.38
N LEU A 65 -1.40 4.22 -8.61
CA LEU A 65 0.05 4.36 -8.72
C LEU A 65 0.79 3.06 -8.39
N GLN A 66 0.36 2.36 -7.35
CA GLN A 66 0.97 1.10 -6.94
C GLN A 66 0.79 0.01 -8.00
N PHE A 67 -0.43 -0.17 -8.54
CA PHE A 67 -0.66 -1.16 -9.58
C PHE A 67 0.06 -0.83 -10.88
N VAL A 68 0.14 0.45 -11.26
CA VAL A 68 0.93 0.88 -12.41
C VAL A 68 2.41 0.60 -12.18
N ALA A 69 2.95 0.90 -10.99
CA ALA A 69 4.33 0.59 -10.65
C ALA A 69 4.63 -0.91 -10.76
N LEU A 70 3.76 -1.75 -10.20
CA LEU A 70 3.90 -3.21 -10.27
C LEU A 70 3.84 -3.71 -11.72
N ALA A 71 2.88 -3.24 -12.52
CA ALA A 71 2.76 -3.64 -13.92
C ALA A 71 4.01 -3.26 -14.73
N VAL A 72 4.56 -2.06 -14.51
CA VAL A 72 5.78 -1.60 -15.18
C VAL A 72 6.99 -2.44 -14.76
N LEU A 73 7.18 -2.69 -13.45
CA LEU A 73 8.30 -3.49 -12.94
C LEU A 73 8.23 -4.95 -13.42
N MET A 74 7.05 -5.57 -13.42
CA MET A 74 6.86 -6.92 -13.94
C MET A 74 7.13 -7.00 -15.45
N THR A 75 6.76 -5.98 -16.21
CA THR A 75 7.03 -5.92 -17.66
C THR A 75 8.51 -5.70 -17.93
N ALA A 76 9.21 -4.89 -17.12
CA ALA A 76 10.63 -4.63 -17.26
C ALA A 76 11.49 -5.92 -17.13
N GLY A 77 11.10 -6.82 -16.22
CA GLY A 77 11.76 -8.13 -16.03
C GLY A 77 11.34 -9.23 -17.00
N ALA A 78 10.46 -8.95 -17.97
CA ALA A 78 9.94 -9.97 -18.87
C ALA A 78 10.97 -10.31 -19.98
N PRO A 79 11.19 -11.61 -20.30
CA PRO A 79 12.24 -12.05 -21.23
C PRO A 79 12.04 -11.60 -22.69
N ASN A 80 10.85 -11.11 -23.04
CA ASN A 80 10.51 -10.65 -24.39
C ASN A 80 10.77 -9.14 -24.60
N VAL A 81 11.28 -8.44 -23.60
CA VAL A 81 11.56 -6.99 -23.67
C VAL A 81 13.05 -6.78 -23.96
N PRO A 82 13.43 -6.02 -25.01
CA PRO A 82 14.82 -5.73 -25.30
C PRO A 82 15.52 -5.03 -24.12
N ASP A 83 16.76 -5.40 -23.78
CA ASP A 83 17.49 -4.91 -22.60
C ASP A 83 17.47 -3.38 -22.43
N LEU A 84 17.62 -2.61 -23.51
CA LEU A 84 17.57 -1.14 -23.46
C LEU A 84 16.19 -0.59 -23.07
N ARG A 85 15.12 -1.26 -23.52
CA ARG A 85 13.74 -0.94 -23.14
C ARG A 85 13.44 -1.44 -21.73
N GLY A 86 13.94 -2.62 -21.36
CA GLY A 86 13.85 -3.18 -20.01
C GLY A 86 14.44 -2.25 -18.96
N PHE A 87 15.66 -1.76 -19.19
CA PHE A 87 16.35 -0.81 -18.29
C PHE A 87 15.58 0.51 -18.10
N SER A 88 15.03 1.07 -19.19
CA SER A 88 14.24 2.30 -19.13
C SER A 88 12.93 2.10 -18.34
N LEU A 89 12.27 0.96 -18.53
CA LEU A 89 11.06 0.59 -17.81
C LEU A 89 11.34 0.30 -16.33
N GLU A 90 12.48 -0.32 -16.02
CA GLU A 90 12.89 -0.60 -14.64
C GLU A 90 13.10 0.70 -13.85
N ILE A 91 13.85 1.67 -14.38
CA ILE A 91 14.03 2.97 -13.73
C ILE A 91 12.69 3.67 -13.49
N MET A 92 11.81 3.66 -14.48
CA MET A 92 10.48 4.27 -14.37
C MET A 92 9.62 3.53 -13.32
N GLY A 93 9.64 2.19 -13.33
CA GLY A 93 8.92 1.35 -12.39
C GLY A 93 9.40 1.56 -10.96
N VAL A 94 10.71 1.61 -10.74
CA VAL A 94 11.33 1.92 -9.44
C VAL A 94 10.93 3.32 -8.96
N GLY A 95 10.96 4.33 -9.85
CA GLY A 95 10.53 5.69 -9.53
C GLY A 95 9.06 5.77 -9.10
N LEU A 96 8.17 5.09 -9.85
CA LEU A 96 6.76 4.98 -9.51
C LEU A 96 6.53 4.22 -8.20
N PHE A 97 7.33 3.19 -7.92
CA PHE A 97 7.23 2.40 -6.70
C PHE A 97 7.65 3.20 -5.46
N TRP A 98 8.69 4.03 -5.58
CA TRP A 98 9.05 5.00 -4.55
C TRP A 98 7.97 6.06 -4.34
N ALA A 99 7.40 6.62 -5.42
CA ALA A 99 6.30 7.57 -5.33
C ALA A 99 5.07 6.95 -4.64
N ALA A 100 4.74 5.70 -4.97
CA ALA A 100 3.68 4.95 -4.31
C ALA A 100 3.98 4.74 -2.82
N GLY A 101 5.22 4.39 -2.46
CA GLY A 101 5.66 4.26 -1.07
C GLY A 101 5.53 5.56 -0.27
N LEU A 102 5.97 6.68 -0.83
CA LEU A 102 5.85 8.00 -0.20
C LEU A 102 4.39 8.42 0.01
N LEU A 103 3.56 8.27 -1.02
CA LEU A 103 2.12 8.54 -0.91
C LEU A 103 1.45 7.62 0.12
N THR A 104 1.93 6.38 0.22
CA THR A 104 1.47 5.41 1.20
C THR A 104 1.78 5.84 2.64
N LEU A 105 2.97 6.41 2.91
CA LEU A 105 3.30 6.99 4.21
C LEU A 105 2.41 8.19 4.55
N ILE A 106 2.24 9.12 3.61
CA ILE A 106 1.42 10.34 3.83
C ILE A 106 -0.02 9.95 4.18
N THR A 107 -0.60 9.00 3.44
CA THR A 107 -1.96 8.53 3.75
C THR A 107 -2.00 7.71 5.03
N GLY A 108 -0.99 6.88 5.30
CA GLY A 108 -0.88 6.09 6.52
C GLY A 108 -0.90 6.96 7.78
N TYR A 109 -0.15 8.06 7.78
CA TYR A 109 -0.12 9.00 8.91
C TYR A 109 -1.49 9.63 9.18
N LYS A 110 -2.24 10.03 8.14
CA LYS A 110 -3.59 10.57 8.31
C LYS A 110 -4.54 9.58 9.00
N TYR A 111 -4.53 8.32 8.55
CA TYR A 111 -5.35 7.28 9.18
C TYR A 111 -4.95 6.99 10.62
N TRP A 112 -3.64 7.00 10.92
CA TRP A 112 -3.17 6.78 12.28
C TRP A 112 -3.56 7.93 13.21
N ALA A 113 -3.48 9.17 12.74
CA ALA A 113 -3.93 10.34 13.49
C ALA A 113 -5.44 10.30 13.80
N GLU A 114 -6.27 9.95 12.82
CA GLU A 114 -7.72 9.77 13.01
C GLU A 114 -8.03 8.66 14.02
N ALA A 115 -7.34 7.52 13.91
CA ALA A 115 -7.48 6.43 14.88
C ALA A 115 -7.06 6.81 16.30
N TYR A 116 -5.99 7.60 16.44
CA TYR A 116 -5.51 8.05 17.75
C TYR A 116 -6.53 8.97 18.44
N SER A 117 -7.17 9.90 17.70
CA SER A 117 -8.24 10.73 18.28
C SER A 117 -9.41 9.89 18.80
N PHE A 118 -9.81 8.84 18.08
CA PHE A 118 -10.89 7.97 18.53
C PHE A 118 -10.54 7.16 19.79
N ALA A 119 -9.30 6.69 19.90
CA ALA A 119 -8.86 5.97 21.09
C ALA A 119 -8.86 6.87 22.34
N VAL A 120 -8.55 8.16 22.17
CA VAL A 120 -8.60 9.15 23.25
C VAL A 120 -10.05 9.47 23.65
N ASP A 121 -10.96 9.61 22.69
CA ASP A 121 -12.38 9.90 22.97
C ASP A 121 -13.09 8.75 23.72
N GLN A 122 -12.82 7.49 23.38
CA GLN A 122 -13.39 6.33 24.13
C GLN A 122 -12.93 6.26 25.59
N HIS A 123 -11.71 6.69 25.89
CA HIS A 123 -11.23 6.76 27.27
C HIS A 123 -11.91 7.89 28.07
N SER A 124 -12.47 8.90 27.40
CA SER A 124 -13.23 9.97 28.07
C SER A 124 -14.66 9.56 28.42
N GLU A 125 -15.32 8.74 27.59
CA GLU A 125 -16.68 8.23 27.88
C GLU A 125 -16.72 7.12 28.93
N THR A 126 -15.66 6.32 29.05
CA THR A 126 -15.59 5.23 30.05
C THR A 126 -15.16 5.71 31.46
N ALA A 127 -14.69 6.96 31.57
CA ALA A 127 -14.29 7.59 32.82
C ALA A 127 -15.36 8.54 33.42
N SER A 128 -16.52 8.68 32.75
CA SER A 128 -17.70 9.45 33.21
C SER A 128 -18.81 8.51 33.70
#